data_AF-A0A7C9AC16-F1
#
_entry.id   AF-A0A7C9AC16-F1
#
_cell.length_a   1.000
_cell.length_b   1.000
_cell.length_c   1.000
_cell.angle_alpha   90.00
_cell.angle_beta   90.00
_cell.angle_gamma   90.00
#
_symmetry.space_group_name_H-M   'P 1'
#
loop_
_entity.id
_entity.type
_entity.pdbx_description
1 polymer ?
#
loop_
_entity_poly.entity_id
_entity_poly.type
_entity_poly.pdbx_seq_one_letter_code
_entity_poly.pdbx_strand_id
1 'polypeptide(L)'
;CSCSGKFYQVNTTYLVKPGDNYMLIANNTFEGLTTCKAIRNNKISPSLADIFPNERLTIPVRCACPTKKQVGEGIKYLMSFVIQPGNAIASIAVKFGADVAQTLE
;
A
#
# COMPACT_ATOMS: atom_id res chain seq x y z
N CYS A 1 -0.80 -3.33 -10.70
CA CYS A 1 -1.25 -4.16 -9.56
C CYS A 1 -1.30 -5.61 -10.02
N SER A 2 -0.73 -6.56 -9.28
CA SER A 2 -0.74 -7.98 -9.65
C SER A 2 -1.06 -8.87 -8.45
N CYS A 3 -1.46 -10.12 -8.75
CA CYS A 3 -1.68 -11.13 -7.72
C CYS A 3 -0.34 -11.64 -7.17
N SER A 4 -0.17 -11.58 -5.86
CA SER A 4 0.94 -12.16 -5.11
C SER A 4 0.39 -13.01 -3.97
N GLY A 5 0.26 -14.32 -4.23
CA GLY A 5 -0.39 -15.25 -3.30
C GLY A 5 -1.83 -14.85 -3.00
N LYS A 6 -2.09 -14.44 -1.75
CA LYS A 6 -3.43 -14.02 -1.28
C LYS A 6 -3.68 -12.51 -1.40
N PHE A 7 -2.74 -11.75 -1.95
CA PHE A 7 -2.79 -10.29 -1.94
C PHE A 7 -2.65 -9.70 -3.34
N TYR A 8 -3.41 -8.63 -3.60
CA TYR A 8 -3.15 -7.73 -4.71
C TYR A 8 -2.17 -6.66 -4.25
N GLN A 9 -1.00 -6.62 -4.91
CA GLN A 9 0.06 -5.69 -4.54
C GLN A 9 0.87 -5.25 -5.76
N VAL A 10 1.63 -4.18 -5.57
CA VAL A 10 2.72 -3.77 -6.45
C VAL A 10 3.99 -3.69 -5.61
N ASN A 11 5.06 -4.31 -6.10
CA ASN A 11 6.32 -4.32 -5.38
C ASN A 11 7.16 -3.13 -5.85
N THR A 12 7.71 -2.39 -4.90
CA THR A 12 8.78 -1.42 -5.14
C THR A 12 10.00 -1.79 -4.32
N THR A 13 11.14 -1.16 -4.59
CA THR A 13 12.37 -1.37 -3.85
C THR A 13 12.69 -0.13 -3.02
N TYR A 14 13.06 -0.33 -1.77
CA TYR A 14 13.52 0.72 -0.88
C TYR A 14 14.93 0.43 -0.38
N LEU A 15 15.80 1.44 -0.40
CA LEU A 15 17.15 1.37 0.13
C LEU A 15 17.13 1.87 1.58
N VAL A 16 17.46 0.99 2.52
CA VAL A 16 17.44 1.27 3.96
C VAL A 16 18.47 2.35 4.30
N LYS A 17 18.02 3.38 5.01
CA LYS A 17 18.85 4.48 5.50
C LYS A 17 19.30 4.22 6.95
N PRO A 18 20.42 4.82 7.40
CA PRO A 18 20.79 4.79 8.82
C PRO A 18 19.65 5.30 9.71
N GLY A 19 19.30 4.51 10.73
CA GLY A 19 18.21 4.82 11.67
C GLY A 19 16.82 4.35 11.26
N ASP A 20 16.66 3.79 10.06
CA ASP A 20 15.40 3.18 9.64
C ASP A 20 15.07 1.94 10.48
N ASN A 21 13.77 1.72 10.68
CA ASN A 21 13.20 0.45 11.12
C ASN A 21 11.92 0.17 10.31
N TYR A 22 11.36 -1.03 10.42
CA TYR A 22 10.15 -1.39 9.68
C TYR A 22 8.98 -0.42 9.87
N MET A 23 8.79 0.09 11.09
CA MET A 23 7.69 0.99 11.41
C MET A 23 7.87 2.36 10.75
N LEU A 24 9.07 2.93 10.80
CA LEU A 24 9.39 4.19 10.12
C LEU A 24 9.23 4.06 8.62
N ILE A 25 9.71 2.95 8.02
CA ILE A 25 9.54 2.70 6.60
C ILE A 25 8.04 2.58 6.26
N ALA A 26 7.30 1.73 6.97
CA ALA A 26 5.89 1.50 6.65
C ALA A 26 5.02 2.75 6.86
N ASN A 27 5.20 3.48 7.95
CA ASN A 27 4.31 4.56 8.35
C ASN A 27 4.74 5.93 7.81
N ASN A 28 6.05 6.22 7.75
CA ASN A 28 6.51 7.55 7.35
C ASN A 28 6.88 7.60 5.88
N THR A 29 7.56 6.56 5.37
CA THR A 29 7.97 6.54 3.95
C THR A 29 6.82 6.09 3.03
N PHE A 30 6.05 5.09 3.46
CA PHE A 30 4.95 4.52 2.67
C PHE A 30 3.56 4.89 3.20
N GLU A 31 3.47 5.77 4.20
CA GLU A 31 2.21 6.33 4.72
C GLU A 31 1.14 5.28 5.05
N GLY A 32 1.57 4.09 5.49
CA GLY A 32 0.69 2.97 5.85
C GLY A 32 0.20 2.11 4.67
N LEU A 33 0.63 2.38 3.43
CA LEU A 33 0.26 1.59 2.24
C LEU A 33 0.90 0.19 2.21
N THR A 34 1.82 -0.06 3.15
CA THR A 34 2.41 -1.36 3.45
C THR A 34 2.41 -1.57 4.96
N THR A 35 2.75 -2.78 5.41
CA THR A 35 2.86 -3.09 6.84
C THR A 35 4.22 -3.68 7.18
N CYS A 36 4.67 -3.53 8.42
CA CYS A 36 5.92 -4.14 8.90
C CYS A 36 5.99 -5.64 8.58
N LYS A 37 4.86 -6.36 8.78
CA LYS A 37 4.75 -7.80 8.48
C LYS A 37 4.87 -8.08 6.99
N ALA A 38 4.29 -7.24 6.14
CA ALA A 38 4.37 -7.42 4.70
C ALA A 38 5.80 -7.22 4.18
N ILE A 39 6.51 -6.19 4.66
CA ILE A 39 7.92 -5.97 4.34
C ILE A 39 8.76 -7.17 4.80
N ARG A 40 8.59 -7.61 6.06
CA ARG A 40 9.33 -8.76 6.62
C ARG A 40 9.12 -10.04 5.80
N ASN A 41 7.88 -10.33 5.41
CA ASN A 41 7.55 -11.52 4.62
C ASN A 41 8.14 -11.50 3.20
N ASN A 42 8.52 -10.33 2.69
CA ASN A 42 9.11 -10.16 1.36
C ASN A 42 10.63 -9.89 1.40
N LYS A 43 11.25 -9.94 2.58
CA LYS A 43 12.68 -9.74 2.75
C LYS A 43 13.45 -11.01 2.37
N ILE A 44 14.51 -10.84 1.59
CA ILE A 44 15.41 -11.92 1.14
C ILE A 44 16.73 -11.79 1.91
N SER A 45 16.69 -11.91 3.23
CA SER A 45 17.86 -11.76 4.10
C SER A 45 17.73 -12.64 5.34
N PRO A 46 18.83 -13.20 5.86
CA PRO A 46 18.79 -14.21 6.92
C PRO A 46 18.25 -13.69 8.27
N SER A 47 18.41 -12.40 8.58
CA SER A 47 17.72 -11.78 9.71
C SER A 47 16.40 -11.16 9.25
N LEU A 48 15.28 -11.69 9.71
CA LEU A 48 13.94 -11.11 9.47
C LEU A 48 13.53 -10.11 10.57
N ALA A 49 14.28 -10.09 11.68
CA ALA A 49 14.02 -9.18 12.79
C ALA A 49 14.57 -7.79 12.52
N ASP A 50 15.75 -7.72 11.90
CA ASP A 50 16.51 -6.49 11.72
C ASP A 50 16.58 -6.07 10.24
N ILE A 51 16.78 -4.77 10.04
CA ILE A 51 17.14 -4.19 8.74
C ILE A 51 18.45 -3.43 8.91
N PHE A 52 19.30 -3.49 7.89
CA PHE A 52 20.61 -2.88 7.93
C PHE A 52 20.74 -1.74 6.92
N PRO A 53 21.48 -0.66 7.22
CA PRO A 53 21.73 0.39 6.24
C PRO A 53 22.30 -0.16 4.93
N ASN A 54 21.85 0.41 3.81
CA ASN A 54 22.14 -0.03 2.45
C ASN A 54 21.52 -1.38 2.03
N GLU A 55 20.73 -2.02 2.90
CA GLU A 55 19.92 -3.17 2.50
C GLU A 55 18.82 -2.73 1.52
N ARG A 56 18.57 -3.54 0.47
CA ARG A 56 17.44 -3.34 -0.44
C ARG A 56 16.27 -4.20 0.00
N LEU A 57 15.19 -3.55 0.42
CA LEU A 57 13.95 -4.21 0.81
C LEU A 57 12.95 -4.18 -0.33
N THR A 58 12.29 -5.32 -0.56
CA THR A 58 11.08 -5.37 -1.38
C THR A 58 9.91 -4.88 -0.55
N ILE A 59 9.28 -3.80 -0.98
CA ILE A 59 8.14 -3.20 -0.31
C ILE A 59 6.86 -3.55 -1.08
N PRO A 60 6.03 -4.46 -0.54
CA PRO A 60 4.74 -4.78 -1.12
C PRO A 60 3.72 -3.68 -0.77
N VAL A 61 3.35 -2.87 -1.75
CA VAL A 61 2.32 -1.84 -1.60
C VAL A 61 0.97 -2.43 -2.01
N ARG A 62 -0.04 -2.32 -1.14
CA ARG A 62 -1.38 -2.83 -1.44
C ARG A 62 -2.02 -2.04 -2.56
N CYS A 63 -2.73 -2.75 -3.43
CA CYS A 63 -3.49 -2.17 -4.52
C CYS A 63 -4.70 -3.05 -4.85
N ALA A 64 -5.59 -2.53 -5.68
CA ALA A 64 -6.69 -3.27 -6.26
C ALA A 64 -6.80 -2.94 -7.75
N CYS A 65 -7.44 -3.82 -8.51
CA CYS A 65 -7.87 -3.55 -9.88
C CYS A 65 -9.39 -3.37 -9.88
N PRO A 66 -9.95 -2.48 -10.74
CA PRO A 66 -11.39 -2.37 -10.90
C PRO A 66 -12.03 -3.73 -11.23
N THR A 67 -13.20 -4.00 -10.66
CA THR A 67 -14.00 -5.17 -11.02
C THR A 67 -14.59 -5.00 -12.42
N LYS A 68 -15.05 -6.10 -13.04
CA LYS A 68 -15.72 -6.03 -14.36
C LYS A 68 -16.92 -5.07 -14.36
N LYS A 69 -17.68 -5.01 -13.26
CA LYS A 69 -18.81 -4.09 -13.09
C LYS A 69 -18.33 -2.64 -13.10
N GLN A 70 -17.33 -2.32 -12.28
CA GLN A 70 -16.74 -0.98 -12.21
C GLN A 70 -16.19 -0.52 -13.57
N VAL A 71 -15.53 -1.41 -14.31
CA VAL A 71 -15.07 -1.11 -15.68
C VAL A 71 -16.25 -0.83 -16.62
N GLY A 72 -17.35 -1.59 -16.51
CA GLY A 72 -18.58 -1.36 -17.27
C GLY A 72 -19.25 -0.01 -16.97
N GLU A 73 -19.04 0.52 -15.76
CA GLU A 73 -19.48 1.85 -15.32
C GLU A 73 -18.48 2.97 -15.67
N GLY A 74 -17.40 2.63 -16.38
CA GLY A 74 -16.40 3.59 -16.86
C GLY A 74 -15.25 3.87 -15.89
N ILE A 75 -15.14 3.15 -14.77
CA ILE A 75 -14.01 3.27 -13.84
C ILE A 75 -12.76 2.64 -14.47
N LYS A 76 -11.73 3.46 -14.67
CA LYS A 76 -10.48 3.06 -15.35
C LYS A 76 -9.36 2.67 -14.39
N TYR A 77 -9.39 3.18 -13.16
CA TYR A 77 -8.36 2.97 -12.15
C TYR A 77 -8.94 3.14 -10.75
N LEU A 78 -8.27 2.55 -9.76
CA LEU A 78 -8.56 2.72 -8.33
C LEU A 78 -7.35 3.35 -7.64
N MET A 79 -7.61 4.11 -6.58
CA MET A 79 -6.58 4.71 -5.74
C MET A 79 -6.60 4.05 -4.36
N SER A 80 -5.43 3.61 -3.89
CA SER A 80 -5.27 3.13 -2.52
C SER A 80 -5.06 4.30 -1.58
N PHE A 81 -5.88 4.39 -0.53
CA PHE A 81 -5.83 5.44 0.46
C PHE A 81 -5.92 4.85 1.86
N VAL A 82 -5.06 5.31 2.77
CA VAL A 82 -5.05 4.88 4.17
C VAL A 82 -5.88 5.86 4.99
N ILE A 83 -7.00 5.39 5.53
CA ILE A 83 -7.87 6.19 6.39
C ILE A 83 -7.15 6.56 7.69
N GLN A 84 -7.12 7.85 8.01
CA GLN A 84 -6.58 8.38 9.25
C GLN A 84 -7.70 8.86 10.19
N PRO A 85 -7.43 8.99 11.51
CA PRO A 85 -8.37 9.61 12.43
C PRO A 85 -8.85 10.98 11.92
N GLY A 86 -10.17 11.20 11.97
CA GLY A 86 -10.81 12.42 11.46
C GLY A 86 -11.11 12.44 9.95
N ASN A 87 -10.73 11.40 9.20
CA ASN A 87 -11.18 11.26 7.82
C ASN A 87 -12.63 10.77 7.75
N ALA A 88 -13.40 11.36 6.83
CA ALA A 88 -14.69 10.83 6.40
C ALA A 88 -14.56 10.34 4.95
N ILE A 89 -15.08 9.13 4.67
CA ILE A 89 -14.99 8.51 3.33
C ILE A 89 -15.60 9.43 2.27
N ALA A 90 -16.75 10.04 2.56
CA ALA A 90 -17.41 10.98 1.66
C ALA A 90 -16.51 12.18 1.31
N SER A 91 -15.84 12.77 2.31
CA SER A 91 -14.92 13.89 2.08
C SER A 91 -13.71 13.49 1.23
N ILE A 92 -13.20 12.26 1.39
CA ILE A 92 -12.11 11.73 0.56
C ILE A 92 -12.60 11.52 -0.88
N ALA A 93 -13.76 10.89 -1.06
CA ALA A 93 -14.32 10.63 -2.38
C ALA A 93 -14.52 11.95 -3.15
N VAL A 94 -15.15 12.96 -2.53
CA VAL A 94 -15.31 14.29 -3.12
C VAL A 94 -13.95 14.93 -3.44
N LYS A 95 -12.97 14.86 -2.53
CA LYS A 95 -11.62 15.43 -2.74
C LYS A 95 -10.94 14.87 -3.99
N PHE A 96 -11.16 13.59 -4.31
CA PHE A 96 -10.56 12.93 -5.46
C PHE A 96 -11.52 12.78 -6.66
N GLY A 97 -12.70 13.41 -6.61
CA GLY A 97 -13.69 13.35 -7.68
C GLY A 97 -14.30 11.96 -7.90
N ALA A 98 -14.27 11.11 -6.88
CA ALA A 98 -14.92 9.80 -6.89
C ALA A 98 -16.37 9.92 -6.40
N ASP A 99 -17.24 9.06 -6.91
CA ASP A 99 -18.59 8.93 -6.38
C ASP A 99 -18.57 8.29 -4.98
N VAL A 100 -19.32 8.88 -4.05
CA VAL A 100 -19.33 8.45 -2.65
C VAL A 100 -19.96 7.07 -2.50
N ALA A 101 -21.04 6.78 -3.22
CA ALA A 101 -21.74 5.50 -3.13
C ALA A 101 -20.88 4.37 -3.72
N GLN A 102 -20.26 4.60 -4.88
CA GLN A 102 -19.33 3.64 -5.51
C GLN A 102 -18.06 3.41 -4.67
N THR A 103 -17.62 4.38 -3.87
CA THR A 103 -16.46 4.22 -2.97
C THR A 103 -16.77 3.28 -1.78
N LEU A 104 -18.04 3.09 -1.44
CA LEU A 104 -18.50 2.24 -0.33
C LEU A 104 -18.90 0.82 -0.77
N GLU A 105 -18.90 0.54 -2.08
CA GLU A 105 -19.20 -0.77 -2.67
C GLU A 105 -18.02 -1.75 -2.54
#